data_AF-A0A7Y2XPI8-F1
#
_entry.id   AF-A0A7Y2XPI8-F1
#
_cell.length_a   1.000
_cell.length_b   1.000
_cell.length_c   1.000
_cell.angle_alpha   90.00
_cell.angle_beta   90.00
_cell.angle_gamma   90.00
#
_symmetry.space_group_name_H-M   'P 1'
#
loop_
_entity.id
_entity.type
_entity.pdbx_description
1 polymer ?
#
loop_
_entity_poly.entity_id
_entity_poly.type
_entity_poly.pdbx_seq_one_letter_code
_entity_poly.pdbx_strand_id
1 'polypeptide(L)'
;PRVVKRVIHPRKGLLIQNRPNLKVNLLQEGVKPEHLERIRKGMWMAANELGGTARRASVKDRDVCAKTGTAQTTDMGIKSNDAWTVAFAPYDQPKYVVVVAVKRGTSGGAVAGPLVHLIMRGLFARDEGLTLPLTKMKEFAGDFIVRDKVELPDEGGLLDIAYEDVGETGNEISDIPMAPPITTSSTPRIAKPTIEEEADEEGSQAPKAIIVEED
;
A
#
# COMPACT_ATOMS: atom_id res chain seq x y z
N PRO A 1 -3.68 -5.65 -10.02
CA PRO A 1 -3.48 -4.34 -10.72
C PRO A 1 -3.21 -4.57 -12.21
N ARG A 2 -3.53 -3.59 -13.06
CA ARG A 2 -3.24 -3.59 -14.50
C ARG A 2 -2.78 -2.18 -14.88
N VAL A 3 -1.66 -2.08 -15.59
CA VAL A 3 -1.11 -0.78 -16.03
C VAL A 3 -1.64 -0.42 -17.42
N VAL A 4 -1.67 -1.39 -18.34
CA VAL A 4 -2.20 -1.19 -19.69
C VAL A 4 -3.73 -1.30 -19.66
N LYS A 5 -4.45 -0.24 -20.07
CA LYS A 5 -5.92 -0.25 -20.16
C LYS A 5 -6.43 -0.98 -21.41
N ARG A 6 -5.83 -0.69 -22.55
CA ARG A 6 -6.18 -1.28 -23.84
C ARG A 6 -5.01 -1.20 -24.83
N VAL A 7 -4.97 -2.14 -25.77
CA VAL A 7 -4.09 -2.11 -26.94
C VAL A 7 -4.96 -1.97 -28.18
N ILE A 8 -4.71 -0.95 -28.98
CA ILE A 8 -5.46 -0.67 -30.22
C ILE A 8 -4.50 -0.77 -31.38
N HIS A 9 -4.83 -1.63 -32.35
CA HIS A 9 -4.13 -1.71 -33.62
C HIS A 9 -4.79 -0.76 -34.64
N PRO A 10 -4.01 0.02 -35.40
CA PRO A 10 -4.56 1.03 -36.33
C PRO A 10 -5.59 0.47 -37.33
N ARG A 11 -5.37 -0.76 -37.82
CA ARG A 11 -6.27 -1.41 -38.81
C ARG A 11 -7.21 -2.48 -38.24
N LYS A 12 -6.83 -3.14 -37.14
CA LYS A 12 -7.57 -4.30 -36.59
C LYS A 12 -8.48 -3.87 -35.44
N GLY A 13 -8.42 -2.60 -35.03
CA GLY A 13 -9.19 -2.07 -33.93
C GLY A 13 -8.64 -2.53 -32.58
N LEU A 14 -9.53 -2.72 -31.61
CA LEU A 14 -9.20 -3.09 -30.23
C LEU A 14 -8.66 -4.53 -30.18
N LEU A 15 -7.39 -4.71 -29.82
CA LEU A 15 -6.78 -6.03 -29.65
C LEU A 15 -6.96 -6.56 -28.23
N ILE A 16 -6.72 -5.70 -27.25
CA ILE A 16 -6.75 -6.07 -25.83
C ILE A 16 -7.55 -5.02 -25.07
N GLN A 17 -8.50 -5.47 -24.26
CA GLN A 17 -9.17 -4.64 -23.26
C GLN A 17 -8.96 -5.26 -21.88
N ASN A 18 -8.09 -4.66 -21.08
CA ASN A 18 -7.83 -5.14 -19.74
C ASN A 18 -8.94 -4.66 -18.80
N ARG A 19 -9.82 -5.59 -18.41
CA ARG A 19 -10.79 -5.36 -17.33
C ARG A 19 -10.26 -5.94 -16.02
N PRO A 20 -10.58 -5.31 -14.87
CA PRO A 20 -10.29 -5.91 -13.57
C PRO A 20 -10.93 -7.30 -13.48
N ASN A 21 -10.17 -8.30 -13.05
CA ASN A 21 -10.68 -9.63 -12.76
C ASN A 21 -10.63 -9.83 -11.24
N LEU A 22 -11.78 -10.10 -10.63
CA LEU A 22 -11.90 -10.41 -9.20
C LEU A 22 -11.39 -11.84 -8.99
N LYS A 23 -10.15 -11.97 -8.49
CA LYS A 23 -9.55 -13.28 -8.22
C LYS A 23 -10.11 -13.95 -6.96
N VAL A 24 -10.37 -13.15 -5.93
CA VAL A 24 -10.82 -13.62 -4.62
C VAL A 24 -11.87 -12.67 -4.12
N ASN A 25 -12.97 -13.20 -3.60
CA ASN A 25 -14.02 -12.43 -2.95
C ASN A 25 -14.05 -12.80 -1.46
N LEU A 26 -13.49 -11.93 -0.62
CA LEU A 26 -13.40 -12.19 0.82
C LEU A 26 -14.76 -12.45 1.49
N LEU A 27 -15.84 -11.87 0.97
CA LEU A 27 -17.20 -12.11 1.48
C LEU A 27 -17.66 -13.55 1.19
N GLN A 28 -17.25 -14.11 0.05
CA GLN A 28 -17.52 -15.51 -0.30
C GLN A 28 -16.61 -16.47 0.45
N GLU A 29 -15.39 -16.03 0.80
CA GLU A 29 -14.45 -16.77 1.66
C GLU A 29 -14.80 -16.73 3.16
N GLY A 30 -15.98 -16.20 3.52
CA GLY A 30 -16.51 -16.23 4.89
C GLY A 30 -16.15 -15.01 5.75
N VAL A 31 -15.49 -13.99 5.21
CA VAL A 31 -15.28 -12.72 5.92
C VAL A 31 -16.61 -11.96 5.99
N LYS A 32 -17.07 -11.67 7.21
CA LYS A 32 -18.31 -10.91 7.42
C LYS A 32 -18.12 -9.43 7.04
N PRO A 33 -19.14 -8.77 6.45
CA PRO A 33 -19.08 -7.34 6.16
C PRO A 33 -18.72 -6.49 7.40
N GLU A 34 -19.24 -6.86 8.57
CA GLU A 34 -18.94 -6.20 9.85
C GLU A 34 -17.44 -6.23 10.19
N HIS A 35 -16.71 -7.28 9.82
CA HIS A 35 -15.27 -7.36 10.08
C HIS A 35 -14.49 -6.43 9.17
N LEU A 36 -14.88 -6.35 7.88
CA LEU A 36 -14.28 -5.39 6.95
C LEU A 36 -14.55 -3.96 7.39
N GLU A 37 -15.75 -3.68 7.89
CA GLU A 37 -16.10 -2.36 8.39
C GLU A 37 -15.32 -1.99 9.65
N ARG A 38 -15.10 -2.92 10.58
CA ARG A 38 -14.21 -2.70 11.73
C ARG A 38 -12.78 -2.39 11.31
N ILE A 39 -12.26 -3.08 10.28
CA ILE A 39 -10.92 -2.82 9.74
C ILE A 39 -10.86 -1.41 9.15
N ARG A 40 -11.85 -1.04 8.32
CA ARG A 40 -11.95 0.29 7.71
C ARG A 40 -12.02 1.38 8.78
N LYS A 41 -12.87 1.19 9.80
CA LYS A 41 -12.98 2.12 10.92
C LYS A 41 -11.67 2.26 11.69
N GLY A 42 -10.96 1.16 11.95
CA GLY A 42 -9.65 1.19 12.59
C GLY A 42 -8.61 1.99 11.78
N MET A 43 -8.59 1.81 10.46
CA MET A 43 -7.71 2.59 9.57
C MET A 43 -8.10 4.08 9.52
N TRP A 44 -9.39 4.40 9.58
CA TRP A 44 -9.86 5.78 9.69
C TRP A 44 -9.45 6.40 11.01
N MET A 45 -9.60 5.68 12.12
CA MET A 45 -9.18 6.18 13.44
C MET A 45 -7.67 6.43 13.49
N ALA A 46 -6.86 5.54 12.94
CA ALA A 46 -5.41 5.72 12.86
C ALA A 46 -5.00 7.01 12.11
N ALA A 47 -5.81 7.46 11.14
CA ALA A 47 -5.54 8.66 10.36
C ALA A 47 -6.21 9.93 10.93
N ASN A 48 -7.37 9.83 11.58
CA ASN A 48 -8.20 11.01 11.89
C ASN A 48 -8.36 11.28 13.40
N GLU A 49 -8.22 10.27 14.26
CA GLU A 49 -8.36 10.44 15.71
C GLU A 49 -7.07 10.95 16.35
N LEU A 50 -7.21 11.68 17.47
CA LEU A 50 -6.08 12.07 18.31
C LEU A 50 -5.35 10.80 18.82
N GLY A 51 -4.02 10.81 18.75
CA GLY A 51 -3.19 9.64 19.07
C GLY A 51 -3.10 8.57 17.97
N GLY A 52 -3.76 8.78 16.82
CA GLY A 52 -3.60 7.91 15.66
C GLY A 52 -2.18 7.94 15.08
N THR A 53 -1.64 6.78 14.71
CA THR A 53 -0.25 6.66 14.21
C THR A 53 -0.09 7.21 12.79
N ALA A 54 -1.17 7.18 11.99
CA ALA A 54 -1.18 7.57 10.58
C ALA A 54 -1.70 9.00 10.33
N ARG A 55 -1.77 9.87 11.36
CA ARG A 55 -2.39 11.20 11.25
C ARG A 55 -1.81 12.07 10.15
N ARG A 56 -0.50 11.97 9.91
CA ARG A 56 0.21 12.72 8.88
C ARG A 56 -0.14 12.30 7.45
N ALA A 57 -0.93 11.24 7.27
CA ALA A 57 -1.50 10.84 5.97
C ALA A 57 -2.91 11.41 5.71
N SER A 58 -3.57 11.98 6.74
CA SER A 58 -4.93 12.52 6.61
C SER A 58 -5.00 13.72 5.69
N VAL A 59 -6.10 13.89 4.97
CA VAL A 59 -6.40 15.10 4.19
C VAL A 59 -7.71 15.65 4.72
N LYS A 60 -7.72 16.96 5.03
CA LYS A 60 -8.89 17.65 5.57
C LYS A 60 -10.12 17.41 4.70
N ASP A 61 -11.24 17.04 5.33
CA ASP A 61 -12.55 16.83 4.70
C ASP A 61 -12.57 15.71 3.63
N ARG A 62 -11.68 14.70 3.72
CA ARG A 62 -11.60 13.58 2.75
C ARG A 62 -11.72 12.18 3.35
N ASP A 63 -11.89 12.06 4.66
CA ASP A 63 -12.03 10.79 5.37
C ASP A 63 -11.02 9.73 4.91
N VAL A 64 -9.74 10.06 5.02
CA VAL A 64 -8.66 9.16 4.63
C VAL A 64 -8.55 8.02 5.65
N CYS A 65 -8.48 6.78 5.17
CA CYS A 65 -8.18 5.61 5.98
C CYS A 65 -6.73 5.22 5.74
N ALA A 66 -5.91 5.13 6.78
CA ALA A 66 -4.49 4.80 6.62
C ALA A 66 -3.97 3.84 7.68
N LYS A 67 -2.91 3.11 7.33
CA LYS A 67 -2.13 2.34 8.29
C LYS A 67 -0.64 2.46 7.99
N THR A 68 0.12 2.74 9.04
CA THR A 68 1.58 2.79 9.02
C THR A 68 2.19 1.41 9.23
N GLY A 69 3.39 1.20 8.70
CA GLY A 69 4.24 0.07 9.00
C GLY A 69 5.70 0.51 9.06
N THR A 70 6.42 -0.08 10.00
CA THR A 70 7.86 0.12 10.20
C THR A 70 8.48 -1.26 10.38
N ALA A 71 9.37 -1.66 9.47
CA ALA A 71 10.11 -2.90 9.58
C ALA A 71 11.57 -2.58 9.92
N GLN A 72 12.08 -3.15 11.00
CA GLN A 72 13.49 -3.09 11.33
C GLN A 72 14.28 -3.88 10.30
N THR A 73 15.30 -3.25 9.71
CA THR A 73 16.17 -3.82 8.68
C THR A 73 17.64 -3.63 9.00
N THR A 74 18.51 -4.22 8.19
CA THR A 74 19.95 -3.94 8.19
C THR A 74 20.35 -3.65 6.76
N ASP A 75 20.96 -2.50 6.53
CA ASP A 75 21.39 -2.07 5.22
C ASP A 75 22.88 -1.77 5.24
N MET A 76 23.66 -2.49 4.43
CA MET A 76 25.12 -2.39 4.41
C MET A 76 25.77 -2.57 5.80
N GLY A 77 25.20 -3.44 6.64
CA GLY A 77 25.68 -3.70 8.01
C GLY A 77 25.25 -2.67 9.05
N ILE A 78 24.47 -1.64 8.66
CA ILE A 78 23.98 -0.60 9.56
C ILE A 78 22.50 -0.86 9.86
N LYS A 79 22.12 -0.81 11.15
CA LYS A 79 20.71 -0.91 11.56
C LYS A 79 19.89 0.22 10.91
N SER A 80 18.75 -0.13 10.35
CA SER A 80 17.89 0.76 9.60
C SER A 80 16.42 0.35 9.78
N ASN A 81 15.51 1.13 9.24
CA ASN A 81 14.10 0.80 9.10
C ASN A 81 13.65 0.96 7.65
N ASP A 82 12.71 0.12 7.22
CA ASP A 82 11.90 0.35 6.03
C ASP A 82 10.51 0.77 6.48
N ALA A 83 10.10 1.96 6.06
CA ALA A 83 8.85 2.58 6.47
C ALA A 83 7.84 2.55 5.33
N TRP A 84 6.58 2.27 5.61
CA TRP A 84 5.51 2.42 4.64
C TRP A 84 4.22 2.93 5.26
N THR A 85 3.39 3.56 4.42
CA THR A 85 2.01 3.88 4.75
C THR A 85 1.13 3.46 3.58
N VAL A 86 0.07 2.73 3.89
CA VAL A 86 -1.01 2.41 2.96
C VAL A 86 -2.20 3.25 3.33
N ALA A 87 -2.83 3.88 2.34
CA ALA A 87 -4.07 4.60 2.53
C ALA A 87 -5.07 4.32 1.42
N PHE A 88 -6.36 4.38 1.77
CA PHE A 88 -7.44 4.48 0.80
C PHE A 88 -8.39 5.60 1.20
N ALA A 89 -9.05 6.19 0.21
CA ALA A 89 -9.98 7.27 0.45
C ALA A 89 -10.94 7.48 -0.75
N PRO A 90 -12.11 8.10 -0.54
CA PRO A 90 -12.74 8.38 0.77
C PRO A 90 -13.17 7.12 1.54
N TYR A 91 -13.52 7.26 2.82
CA TYR A 91 -14.01 6.16 3.66
C TYR A 91 -15.18 5.42 3.00
N ASP A 92 -16.31 6.09 2.81
CA ASP A 92 -17.57 5.45 2.39
C ASP A 92 -17.52 4.89 0.96
N GLN A 93 -16.91 5.62 0.04
CA GLN A 93 -16.81 5.25 -1.37
C GLN A 93 -15.35 5.30 -1.85
N PRO A 94 -14.51 4.31 -1.48
CA PRO A 94 -13.09 4.34 -1.82
C PRO A 94 -12.87 4.43 -3.32
N LYS A 95 -12.12 5.46 -3.74
CA LYS A 95 -11.77 5.72 -5.14
C LYS A 95 -10.29 5.50 -5.40
N TYR A 96 -9.46 5.82 -4.41
CA TYR A 96 -8.01 5.74 -4.50
C TYR A 96 -7.43 4.83 -3.43
N VAL A 97 -6.36 4.13 -3.81
CA VAL A 97 -5.45 3.45 -2.89
C VAL A 97 -4.05 3.96 -3.21
N VAL A 98 -3.34 4.43 -2.18
CA VAL A 98 -1.96 4.90 -2.27
C VAL A 98 -1.11 4.06 -1.31
N VAL A 99 0.01 3.59 -1.80
CA VAL A 99 1.03 2.92 -1.00
C VAL A 99 2.34 3.64 -1.24
N VAL A 100 2.95 4.14 -0.17
CA VAL A 100 4.30 4.71 -0.22
C VAL A 100 5.18 3.89 0.71
N ALA A 101 6.29 3.40 0.17
CA ALA A 101 7.33 2.73 0.92
C ALA A 101 8.64 3.50 0.74
N VAL A 102 9.38 3.67 1.84
CA VAL A 102 10.63 4.43 1.92
C VAL A 102 11.66 3.55 2.61
N LYS A 103 12.71 3.19 1.87
CA LYS A 103 13.88 2.51 2.42
C LYS A 103 14.63 3.49 3.32
N ARG A 104 15.20 3.03 4.44
CA ARG A 104 15.90 3.90 5.42
C ARG A 104 15.01 5.01 5.98
N GLY A 105 13.71 4.76 6.12
CA GLY A 105 12.77 5.68 6.75
C GLY A 105 12.54 5.31 8.21
N THR A 106 12.64 6.27 9.12
CA THR A 106 12.56 6.01 10.57
C THR A 106 11.21 5.41 10.99
N SER A 107 10.08 5.92 10.47
CA SER A 107 8.74 5.33 10.72
C SER A 107 7.75 5.58 9.58
N GLY A 108 6.72 4.74 9.51
CA GLY A 108 5.63 4.88 8.55
C GLY A 108 4.91 6.23 8.69
N GLY A 109 4.59 6.63 9.92
CA GLY A 109 3.89 7.88 10.23
C GLY A 109 4.73 9.13 9.92
N ALA A 110 6.00 9.17 10.34
CA ALA A 110 6.83 10.38 10.21
C ALA A 110 7.37 10.61 8.79
N VAL A 111 7.58 9.53 8.02
CA VAL A 111 8.24 9.58 6.70
C VAL A 111 7.26 9.29 5.58
N ALA A 112 6.62 8.13 5.58
CA ALA A 112 5.73 7.73 4.47
C ALA A 112 4.35 8.42 4.52
N GLY A 113 3.83 8.69 5.71
CA GLY A 113 2.54 9.37 5.93
C GLY A 113 2.42 10.71 5.20
N PRO A 114 3.37 11.65 5.41
CA PRO A 114 3.42 12.92 4.67
C PRO A 114 3.40 12.76 3.14
N LEU A 115 4.12 11.77 2.62
CA LEU A 115 4.17 11.53 1.18
C LEU A 115 2.81 11.02 0.66
N VAL A 116 2.15 10.14 1.42
CA VAL A 116 0.78 9.71 1.14
C VAL A 116 -0.19 10.90 1.14
N HIS A 117 -0.07 11.80 2.13
CA HIS A 117 -0.88 13.02 2.20
C HIS A 117 -0.73 13.86 0.92
N LEU A 118 0.50 14.13 0.48
CA LEU A 118 0.75 14.94 -0.73
C LEU A 118 0.13 14.32 -1.98
N ILE A 119 0.27 13.01 -2.15
CA ILE A 119 -0.31 12.28 -3.29
C ILE A 119 -1.84 12.33 -3.24
N MET A 120 -2.45 12.00 -2.10
CA MET A 120 -3.90 12.03 -1.92
C MET A 120 -4.47 13.44 -2.14
N ARG A 121 -3.83 14.47 -1.59
CA ARG A 121 -4.21 15.87 -1.79
C ARG A 121 -4.21 16.23 -3.28
N GLY A 122 -3.17 15.85 -4.01
CA GLY A 122 -3.10 16.06 -5.46
C GLY A 122 -4.19 15.30 -6.24
N LEU A 123 -4.49 14.06 -5.85
CA LEU A 123 -5.56 13.27 -6.48
C LEU A 123 -6.94 13.91 -6.28
N PHE A 124 -7.23 14.41 -5.09
CA PHE A 124 -8.49 15.10 -4.80
C PHE A 124 -8.58 16.45 -5.49
N ALA A 125 -7.51 17.25 -5.47
CA ALA A 125 -7.50 18.53 -6.19
C ALA A 125 -7.76 18.31 -7.70
N ARG A 126 -7.21 17.23 -8.28
CA ARG A 126 -7.49 16.85 -9.67
C ARG A 126 -8.96 16.49 -9.90
N ASP A 127 -9.59 15.79 -8.97
CA ASP A 127 -11.04 15.51 -9.05
C ASP A 127 -11.89 16.78 -8.99
N GLU A 128 -11.38 17.83 -8.36
CA GLU A 128 -12.00 19.17 -8.28
C GLU A 128 -11.67 20.06 -9.49
N GLY A 129 -11.05 19.50 -10.53
CA GLY A 129 -10.75 20.20 -11.77
C GLY A 129 -9.39 20.89 -11.79
N LEU A 130 -8.56 20.76 -10.74
CA LEU A 130 -7.19 21.26 -10.79
C LEU A 130 -6.37 20.44 -11.79
N THR A 131 -5.84 21.12 -12.81
CA THR A 131 -4.94 20.48 -13.76
C THR A 131 -3.53 20.45 -13.18
N LEU A 132 -3.04 19.26 -12.83
CA LEU A 132 -1.65 19.07 -12.41
C LEU A 132 -0.76 19.00 -13.67
N PRO A 133 0.20 19.93 -13.85
CA PRO A 133 1.05 19.92 -15.03
C PRO A 133 1.92 18.67 -15.06
N LEU A 134 1.90 17.96 -16.18
CA LEU A 134 2.80 16.84 -16.41
C LEU A 134 4.13 17.37 -16.90
N THR A 135 5.19 17.15 -16.11
CA THR A 135 6.55 17.51 -16.49
C THR A 135 7.36 16.25 -16.73
N LYS A 136 8.13 16.21 -17.82
CA LYS A 136 9.07 15.11 -18.07
C LYS A 136 10.12 15.13 -16.95
N MET A 137 10.11 14.10 -16.12
CA MET A 137 11.14 13.93 -15.10
C MET A 137 12.44 13.46 -15.75
N LYS A 138 13.57 13.99 -15.26
CA LYS A 138 14.87 13.37 -15.47
C LYS A 138 15.02 12.19 -14.52
N GLU A 139 15.91 11.26 -14.85
CA GLU A 139 16.30 10.21 -13.92
C GLU A 139 16.76 10.85 -12.60
N PHE A 140 16.17 10.39 -11.51
CA PHE A 140 16.52 10.87 -10.18
C PHE A 140 17.48 9.85 -9.58
N ALA A 141 18.68 10.30 -9.19
CA ALA A 141 19.74 9.44 -8.67
C ALA A 141 19.35 8.69 -7.36
N GLY A 142 18.21 9.05 -6.77
CA GLY A 142 17.74 8.54 -5.49
C GLY A 142 18.29 9.36 -4.33
N ASP A 143 17.51 9.46 -3.27
CA ASP A 143 17.97 9.93 -1.97
C ASP A 143 18.01 8.71 -1.04
N PHE A 144 19.23 8.30 -0.67
CA PHE A 144 19.46 7.14 0.18
C PHE A 144 19.92 7.55 1.59
N ILE A 145 19.80 8.83 1.94
CA ILE A 145 20.08 9.31 3.28
C ILE A 145 18.92 8.88 4.18
N VAL A 146 19.24 8.47 5.41
CA VAL A 146 18.22 8.19 6.43
C VAL A 146 17.42 9.46 6.68
N ARG A 147 16.10 9.39 6.51
CA ARG A 147 15.20 10.53 6.75
C ARG A 147 14.42 10.26 8.03
N ASP A 148 14.62 11.13 9.02
CA ASP A 148 13.89 11.04 10.29
C ASP A 148 12.43 11.48 10.15
N LYS A 149 12.20 12.53 9.36
CA LYS A 149 10.86 13.08 9.09
C LYS A 149 10.79 13.74 7.72
N VAL A 150 9.61 13.71 7.13
CA VAL A 150 9.26 14.54 5.96
C VAL A 150 8.33 15.65 6.44
N GLU A 151 8.80 16.90 6.37
CA GLU A 151 7.99 18.06 6.75
C GLU A 151 7.03 18.43 5.63
N LEU A 152 5.76 18.64 6.01
CA LEU A 152 4.76 19.21 5.11
C LEU A 152 4.72 20.73 5.33
N PRO A 153 4.58 21.53 4.27
CA PRO A 153 4.24 22.94 4.44
C PRO A 153 2.85 23.02 5.10
N ASP A 154 2.79 23.60 6.29
CA ASP A 154 1.59 23.67 7.12
C ASP A 154 0.62 24.74 6.61
N GLU A 155 -0.12 24.43 5.54
CA GLU A 155 -1.25 25.24 5.12
C GLU A 155 -2.49 24.85 5.93
N GLY A 156 -2.82 25.65 6.95
CA GLY A 156 -4.11 25.60 7.67
C GLY A 156 -4.08 25.02 9.08
N GLY A 157 -2.91 24.87 9.71
CA GLY A 157 -2.78 24.45 11.12
C GLY A 157 -3.28 23.02 11.36
N LEU A 158 -3.33 22.20 10.31
CA LEU A 158 -3.75 20.79 10.42
C LEU A 158 -2.63 19.94 11.03
N LEU A 159 -1.37 20.39 10.92
CA LEU A 159 -0.23 19.80 11.63
C LEU A 159 -0.14 20.28 13.09
N ASP A 160 -0.60 21.51 13.40
CA ASP A 160 -0.56 22.07 14.76
C ASP A 160 -1.45 21.33 15.78
N ILE A 161 -2.48 20.60 15.35
CA ILE A 161 -3.37 19.79 16.22
C ILE A 161 -2.78 18.39 16.53
N ALA A 162 -1.52 18.13 16.15
CA ALA A 162 -0.92 16.79 16.18
C ALA A 162 0.47 16.70 16.83
N TYR A 163 0.93 17.71 17.57
CA TYR A 163 2.23 17.67 18.27
C TYR A 163 2.19 16.97 19.63
N GLU A 164 1.56 15.80 19.68
CA GLU A 164 1.94 14.79 20.66
C GLU A 164 2.13 13.47 19.89
N ASP A 165 3.39 13.23 19.49
CA ASP A 165 3.90 12.07 18.76
C ASP A 165 3.93 10.82 19.65
N VAL A 166 2.89 10.61 20.47
CA VAL A 166 2.85 9.57 21.52
C VAL A 166 2.47 8.20 20.96
N GLY A 167 2.04 8.13 19.70
CA GLY A 167 1.45 6.91 19.12
C GLY A 167 2.38 6.06 18.24
N GLU A 168 3.44 6.63 17.65
CA GLU A 168 4.30 5.93 16.67
C GLU A 168 5.74 5.91 17.19
N THR A 169 6.20 4.75 17.66
CA THR A 169 7.54 4.58 18.26
C THR A 169 8.58 4.08 17.27
N GLY A 170 8.15 3.61 16.08
CA GLY A 170 9.01 2.96 15.09
C GLY A 170 9.53 1.56 15.52
N ASN A 171 9.15 1.10 16.72
CA ASN A 171 9.49 -0.20 17.28
C ASN A 171 8.21 -0.97 17.67
N GLU A 172 7.10 -0.75 16.98
CA GLU A 172 5.79 -1.23 17.39
C GLU A 172 5.73 -2.77 17.49
N ILE A 173 6.66 -3.49 16.84
CA ILE A 173 6.79 -4.95 16.92
C ILE A 173 7.32 -5.41 18.29
N SER A 174 8.26 -4.68 18.92
CA SER A 174 8.80 -5.06 20.23
C SER A 174 7.82 -4.80 21.38
N ASP A 175 6.85 -3.91 21.16
CA ASP A 175 5.90 -3.46 22.19
C ASP A 175 4.60 -4.29 22.21
N ILE A 176 4.42 -5.26 21.29
CA ILE A 176 3.28 -6.18 21.32
C ILE A 176 3.53 -7.22 22.41
N PRO A 177 2.72 -7.29 23.48
CA PRO A 177 2.82 -8.36 24.46
C PRO A 177 2.51 -9.68 23.75
N MET A 178 3.51 -10.56 23.65
CA MET A 178 3.31 -11.94 23.22
C MET A 178 2.35 -12.60 24.21
N ALA A 179 1.10 -12.84 23.80
CA ALA A 179 0.23 -13.75 24.53
C ALA A 179 0.96 -15.11 24.63
N PRO A 180 0.93 -15.78 25.80
CA PRO A 180 1.54 -17.10 25.92
C PRO A 180 0.96 -18.01 24.84
N PRO A 181 1.79 -18.85 24.20
CA PRO A 181 1.33 -19.72 23.12
C PRO A 181 0.19 -20.58 23.66
N ILE A 182 -1.00 -20.41 23.07
CA ILE A 182 -2.14 -21.29 23.33
C ILE A 182 -1.68 -22.67 22.88
N THR A 183 -1.49 -23.58 23.84
CA THR A 183 -1.08 -24.95 23.55
C THR A 183 -2.31 -25.71 23.04
N THR A 184 -2.68 -25.47 21.78
CA THR A 184 -3.60 -26.38 21.09
C THR A 184 -2.78 -27.55 20.60
N SER A 185 -2.97 -28.72 21.21
CA SER A 185 -2.45 -29.99 20.71
C SER A 185 -3.13 -30.36 19.39
N SER A 186 -2.74 -29.71 18.31
CA SER A 186 -3.01 -30.19 16.95
C SER A 186 -1.67 -30.63 16.38
N THR A 187 -1.49 -31.93 16.25
CA THR A 187 -0.37 -32.53 15.51
C THR A 187 -0.27 -31.82 14.15
N PRO A 188 0.87 -31.21 13.79
CA PRO A 188 0.98 -30.52 12.51
C PRO A 188 0.85 -31.57 11.39
N ARG A 189 -0.18 -31.43 10.55
CA ARG A 189 -0.17 -32.08 9.24
C ARG A 189 0.92 -31.39 8.43
N ILE A 190 2.08 -32.03 8.34
CA ILE A 190 3.12 -31.66 7.39
C ILE A 190 2.50 -31.86 6.00
N ALA A 191 2.02 -30.78 5.38
CA ALA A 191 1.72 -30.79 3.96
C ALA A 191 3.05 -31.03 3.24
N LYS A 192 3.18 -32.20 2.60
CA LYS A 192 4.31 -32.47 1.71
C LYS A 192 4.28 -31.44 0.57
N PRO A 193 5.42 -30.89 0.14
CA PRO A 193 5.46 -30.05 -1.05
C PRO A 193 5.03 -30.88 -2.25
N THR A 194 3.88 -30.55 -2.85
CA THR A 194 3.48 -31.09 -4.15
C THR A 194 4.28 -30.32 -5.20
N ILE A 195 5.46 -30.85 -5.52
CA ILE A 195 6.13 -30.54 -6.78
C ILE A 195 5.29 -31.28 -7.83
N GLU A 196 4.47 -30.54 -8.58
CA GLU A 196 3.83 -31.11 -9.78
C GLU A 196 4.92 -31.40 -10.81
N GLU A 197 4.90 -32.61 -11.37
CA GLU A 197 5.86 -33.09 -12.37
C GLU A 197 5.83 -32.18 -13.62
N GLU A 198 7.00 -32.02 -14.26
CA GLU A 198 7.12 -31.32 -15.55
C GLU A 198 6.18 -31.95 -16.60
N ALA A 199 5.64 -31.10 -17.46
CA ALA A 199 4.71 -31.49 -18.52
C ALA A 199 5.31 -32.59 -19.43
N ASP A 200 4.49 -33.58 -19.77
CA ASP A 200 4.79 -34.65 -20.71
C ASP A 200 4.90 -34.12 -22.15
N GLU A 201 5.59 -34.87 -23.01
CA GLU A 201 5.82 -34.56 -24.43
C GLU A 201 4.53 -34.50 -25.28
N GLU A 202 3.35 -34.73 -24.70
CA GLU A 202 2.05 -34.71 -25.40
C GLU A 202 1.18 -33.45 -25.13
N GLY A 203 1.74 -32.40 -24.54
CA GLY A 203 1.33 -31.01 -24.83
C GLY A 203 -0.14 -30.65 -24.58
N SER A 204 -0.79 -31.22 -23.57
CA SER A 204 -2.19 -30.91 -23.24
C SER A 204 -2.33 -29.80 -22.20
N GLN A 205 -1.70 -28.64 -22.43
CA GLN A 205 -2.09 -27.37 -21.81
C GLN A 205 -1.99 -26.21 -22.80
N ALA A 206 -3.02 -25.35 -22.79
CA ALA A 206 -3.22 -24.28 -23.75
C ALA A 206 -1.97 -23.36 -23.90
N PRO A 207 -1.52 -23.07 -25.13
CA PRO A 207 -0.25 -22.40 -25.34
C PRO A 207 -0.27 -20.95 -24.82
N LYS A 208 0.73 -20.61 -23.99
CA LYS A 208 1.12 -19.22 -23.72
C LYS A 208 1.73 -18.62 -24.99
N ALA A 209 1.29 -17.42 -25.33
CA ALA A 209 1.73 -16.68 -26.52
C ALA A 209 3.26 -16.60 -26.62
N ILE A 210 3.79 -17.06 -27.75
CA ILE A 210 5.20 -16.94 -28.12
C ILE A 210 5.40 -15.59 -28.82
N ILE A 211 6.47 -14.88 -28.46
CA ILE A 211 6.92 -13.68 -29.15
C ILE A 211 7.65 -14.15 -30.41
N VAL A 212 7.14 -13.76 -31.58
CA VAL A 212 7.82 -13.96 -32.86
C VAL A 212 8.70 -12.73 -33.09
N GLU A 213 10.02 -12.91 -33.13
CA GLU A 213 10.92 -11.93 -33.73
C GLU A 213 10.90 -12.16 -35.25
N GLU A 214 10.65 -11.09 -36.01
CA GLU A 214 10.64 -11.10 -37.47
C GLU A 214 12.08 -11.04 -38.00
N ASP A 215 12.47 -12.03 -38.82
CA ASP A 215 13.13 -11.86 -40.13
C ASP A 215 13.05 -13.17 -40.95
#